data_AF-A0A3B1A0N7-F1
#
_entry.id   AF-A0A3B1A0N7-F1
#
_cell.length_a   1.000
_cell.length_b   1.000
_cell.length_c   1.000
_cell.angle_alpha   90.00
_cell.angle_beta   90.00
_cell.angle_gamma   90.00
#
_symmetry.space_group_name_H-M   'P 1'
#
loop_
_entity.id
_entity.type
_entity.pdbx_description
1 polymer ?
#
loop_
_entity_poly.entity_id
_entity_poly.type
_entity_poly.pdbx_seq_one_letter_code
_entity_poly.pdbx_strand_id
1 'polypeptide(L)'
;MLKSILTNSEFLRFILVGSLAALVNFVSRILLNSVYSFRISVVIAYLIGMSVAFLLTKYLVFAPSGKHPLKEYSYFAIVNGIAIIQVWFISVGLAEYFFPKIEFEFYPNEISHFIGISVPVFTSYFGHKYFSFK
;
A
#
# COMPACT_ATOMS: atom_id res chain seq x y z
N MET A 1 11.81 -12.46 -19.90
CA MET A 1 11.95 -11.33 -18.96
C MET A 1 10.88 -11.31 -17.87
N LEU A 2 9.58 -11.29 -18.20
CA LEU A 2 8.49 -11.32 -17.20
C LEU A 2 8.53 -12.59 -16.30
N LYS A 3 8.75 -13.75 -16.93
CA LYS A 3 8.81 -15.05 -16.24
C LYS A 3 9.93 -15.15 -15.20
N SER A 4 11.10 -14.54 -15.43
CA SER A 4 12.23 -14.60 -14.48
C SER A 4 12.09 -13.61 -13.32
N ILE A 5 11.33 -12.53 -13.51
CA ILE A 5 10.95 -11.60 -12.44
C ILE A 5 9.94 -12.26 -11.50
N LEU A 6 8.93 -12.95 -12.07
CA LEU A 6 7.88 -13.65 -11.32
C LEU A 6 8.41 -14.83 -10.48
N THR A 7 9.56 -15.39 -10.84
CA THR A 7 10.20 -16.50 -10.11
C THR A 7 11.27 -16.03 -9.12
N ASN A 8 11.54 -14.72 -9.01
CA ASN A 8 12.48 -14.22 -8.00
C ASN A 8 11.83 -14.31 -6.60
N SER A 9 12.46 -15.04 -5.69
CA SER A 9 11.98 -15.28 -4.33
C SER A 9 11.77 -13.98 -3.55
N GLU A 10 12.58 -12.95 -3.80
CA GLU A 10 12.46 -11.63 -3.18
C GLU A 10 11.22 -10.89 -3.68
N PHE A 11 10.93 -10.96 -4.98
CA PHE A 11 9.74 -10.35 -5.58
C PHE A 11 8.46 -11.04 -5.11
N LEU A 12 8.47 -12.37 -5.02
CA LEU A 12 7.33 -13.14 -4.49
C LEU A 12 7.07 -12.80 -3.02
N ARG A 13 8.13 -12.72 -2.18
CA ARG A 13 8.00 -12.30 -0.79
C ARG A 13 7.48 -10.86 -0.69
N PHE A 14 7.97 -9.95 -1.53
CA PHE A 14 7.49 -8.58 -1.59
C PHE A 14 5.99 -8.50 -1.92
N ILE A 15 5.52 -9.23 -2.95
CA ILE A 15 4.10 -9.28 -3.30
C ILE A 15 3.28 -9.88 -2.15
N LEU A 16 3.73 -10.95 -1.51
CA LEU A 16 3.01 -11.58 -0.41
C LEU A 16 2.87 -10.63 0.78
N VAL A 17 3.96 -9.97 1.18
CA VAL A 17 3.96 -8.99 2.26
C VAL A 17 3.09 -7.78 1.92
N GLY A 18 3.25 -7.22 0.71
CA GLY A 18 2.48 -6.08 0.24
C GLY A 18 0.98 -6.38 0.15
N SER A 19 0.61 -7.55 -0.37
CA SER A 19 -0.79 -7.98 -0.48
C SER A 19 -1.44 -8.17 0.89
N LEU A 20 -0.74 -8.77 1.85
CA LEU A 20 -1.26 -8.95 3.20
C LEU A 20 -1.43 -7.60 3.92
N ALA A 21 -0.47 -6.70 3.77
CA ALA A 21 -0.57 -5.34 4.31
C ALA A 21 -1.72 -4.55 3.68
N ALA A 22 -1.92 -4.66 2.37
CA ALA A 22 -3.03 -4.03 1.65
C ALA A 22 -4.38 -4.60 2.09
N LEU A 23 -4.47 -5.91 2.34
CA LEU A 23 -5.67 -6.53 2.88
C LEU A 23 -6.00 -6.01 4.29
N VAL A 24 -5.01 -5.96 5.18
CA VAL A 24 -5.19 -5.41 6.53
C VAL A 24 -5.65 -3.95 6.45
N ASN A 25 -5.00 -3.14 5.62
CA ASN A 25 -5.40 -1.75 5.36
C ASN A 25 -6.88 -1.68 4.94
N PHE A 26 -7.26 -2.41 3.89
CA PHE A 26 -8.61 -2.37 3.35
C PHE A 26 -9.68 -2.75 4.40
N VAL A 27 -9.45 -3.84 5.14
CA VAL A 27 -10.37 -4.32 6.18
C VAL A 27 -10.40 -3.35 7.37
N SER A 28 -9.25 -2.85 7.82
CA SER A 28 -9.18 -1.84 8.88
C SER A 28 -9.97 -0.59 8.51
N ARG A 29 -9.90 -0.12 7.26
CA ARG A 29 -10.66 1.04 6.78
C ARG A 29 -12.17 0.79 6.89
N ILE A 30 -12.65 -0.39 6.49
CA ILE A 30 -14.07 -0.76 6.61
C ILE A 30 -14.52 -0.70 8.08
N LEU A 31 -13.73 -1.28 8.99
CA LEU A 31 -14.05 -1.28 10.41
C LEU A 31 -14.01 0.14 11.02
N LEU A 32 -13.00 0.93 10.67
CA LEU A 32 -12.82 2.30 11.14
C LEU A 32 -13.93 3.23 10.68
N ASN A 33 -14.55 2.96 9.52
CA ASN A 33 -15.68 3.74 9.03
C ASN A 33 -16.92 3.73 9.94
N SER A 34 -17.00 2.81 10.91
CA SER A 34 -18.04 2.82 11.96
C SER A 34 -17.82 3.89 13.03
N VAL A 35 -16.59 4.42 13.15
CA VAL A 35 -16.18 5.37 14.18
C VAL A 35 -15.71 6.70 13.58
N TYR A 36 -15.04 6.65 12.42
CA TYR A 36 -14.41 7.78 11.76
C TYR A 36 -14.97 8.03 10.36
N SER A 37 -14.82 9.26 9.87
CA SER A 37 -15.16 9.63 8.49
C SER A 37 -14.27 8.88 7.49
N PHE A 38 -14.74 8.71 6.25
CA PHE A 38 -14.00 8.01 5.19
C PHE A 38 -12.58 8.56 5.02
N ARG A 39 -12.43 9.89 4.94
CA ARG A 39 -11.12 10.56 4.83
C ARG A 39 -10.15 10.17 5.94
N ILE A 40 -10.62 10.10 7.19
CA ILE A 40 -9.79 9.77 8.37
C ILE A 40 -9.50 8.27 8.40
N SER A 41 -10.51 7.44 8.14
CA SER A 41 -10.40 5.98 8.09
C SER A 41 -9.35 5.52 7.08
N VAL A 42 -9.26 6.15 5.90
CA VAL A 42 -8.24 5.84 4.89
C VAL A 42 -6.82 6.09 5.42
N VAL A 43 -6.59 7.20 6.14
CA VAL A 43 -5.26 7.53 6.69
C VAL A 43 -4.88 6.54 7.79
N ILE A 44 -5.76 6.32 8.78
CA ILE A 44 -5.48 5.44 9.92
C ILE A 44 -5.26 4.00 9.43
N ALA A 45 -6.12 3.51 8.53
CA ALA A 45 -5.99 2.19 7.94
C ALA A 45 -4.68 2.01 7.17
N TYR A 46 -4.23 3.04 6.47
CA TYR A 46 -2.93 3.03 5.81
C TYR A 46 -1.78 2.87 6.80
N LEU A 47 -1.79 3.61 7.92
CA LEU A 47 -0.77 3.48 8.96
C LEU A 47 -0.75 2.08 9.58
N ILE A 48 -1.93 1.45 9.78
CA ILE A 48 -2.03 0.07 10.26
C ILE A 48 -1.40 -0.90 9.24
N GLY A 49 -1.82 -0.82 7.97
CA GLY A 49 -1.28 -1.66 6.90
C GLY A 49 0.22 -1.49 6.72
N MET A 50 0.72 -0.25 6.78
CA MET A 50 2.13 0.07 6.71
C MET A 50 2.92 -0.53 7.89
N SER A 51 2.36 -0.51 9.09
CA SER A 51 2.96 -1.15 10.27
C SER A 51 3.09 -2.67 10.08
N VAL A 52 2.05 -3.31 9.53
CA VAL A 52 2.09 -4.74 9.17
C VAL A 52 3.13 -5.01 8.10
N ALA A 53 3.17 -4.21 7.02
CA ALA A 53 4.18 -4.33 5.96
C ALA A 53 5.60 -4.24 6.53
N PHE A 54 5.83 -3.29 7.43
CA PHE A 54 7.13 -3.10 8.07
C PHE A 54 7.55 -4.32 8.89
N LEU A 55 6.67 -4.82 9.76
CA LEU A 55 6.96 -6.00 10.58
C LEU A 55 7.24 -7.22 9.70
N LEU A 56 6.39 -7.48 8.71
CA LEU A 56 6.56 -8.60 7.80
C LEU A 56 7.85 -8.50 6.98
N THR A 57 8.19 -7.32 6.47
CA THR A 57 9.44 -7.11 5.72
C THR A 57 10.65 -7.32 6.63
N LYS A 58 10.61 -6.83 7.87
CA LYS A 58 11.65 -7.04 8.89
C LYS A 58 11.90 -8.51 9.18
N TYR A 59 10.86 -9.34 9.27
CA TYR A 59 11.01 -10.75 9.64
C TYR A 59 11.19 -11.70 8.44
N LEU A 60 10.66 -11.37 7.26
CA LEU A 60 10.59 -12.30 6.11
C LEU A 60 11.51 -11.91 4.93
N VAL A 61 11.88 -10.63 4.82
CA VAL A 61 12.61 -10.11 3.65
C VAL A 61 14.03 -9.68 4.05
N PHE A 62 14.18 -8.95 5.15
CA PHE A 62 15.49 -8.54 5.66
C PHE A 62 16.19 -9.69 6.42
N ALA A 63 16.65 -10.70 5.68
CA ALA A 63 17.80 -11.48 6.12
C ALA A 63 19.04 -10.55 6.17
N PRO A 64 20.06 -10.79 7.01
CA PRO A 64 21.20 -9.89 7.17
C PRO A 64 21.94 -9.70 5.83
N SER A 65 21.56 -8.68 5.07
CA SER A 65 22.06 -8.40 3.71
C SER A 65 23.41 -7.67 3.72
N GLY A 66 24.01 -7.45 4.89
CA GLY A 66 25.25 -6.68 5.05
C GLY A 66 25.12 -5.18 4.76
N LYS A 67 23.96 -4.69 4.30
CA LYS A 67 23.67 -3.26 4.09
C LYS A 67 23.23 -2.61 5.40
N HIS A 68 23.50 -1.30 5.54
CA HIS A 68 23.21 -0.55 6.77
C HIS A 68 21.68 -0.40 7.00
N PRO A 69 21.09 -0.96 8.06
CA PRO A 69 19.63 -1.07 8.25
C PRO A 69 18.87 0.27 8.20
N LEU A 70 19.49 1.36 8.68
CA LEU A 70 18.88 2.70 8.65
C LEU A 70 18.63 3.23 7.23
N LYS A 71 19.44 2.84 6.24
CA LYS A 71 19.30 3.35 4.86
C LYS A 71 18.17 2.63 4.11
N GLU A 72 18.00 1.34 4.34
CA GLU A 72 16.87 0.58 3.79
C GLU A 72 15.54 1.05 4.39
N TYR A 73 15.54 1.37 5.69
CA TYR A 73 14.39 1.92 6.39
C TYR A 73 13.96 3.29 5.85
N SER A 74 14.91 4.20 5.61
CA SER A 74 14.57 5.55 5.13
C SER A 74 13.95 5.53 3.73
N TYR A 75 14.46 4.69 2.82
CA TYR A 75 13.84 4.50 1.50
C TYR A 75 12.43 3.89 1.61
N PHE A 76 12.24 2.90 2.48
CA PHE A 76 10.92 2.32 2.72
C PHE A 76 9.92 3.38 3.22
N ALA A 77 10.33 4.20 4.18
CA ALA A 77 9.48 5.27 4.72
C ALA A 77 9.10 6.32 3.67
N ILE A 78 10.05 6.74 2.82
CA ILE A 78 9.80 7.73 1.76
C ILE A 78 8.81 7.19 0.72
N VAL A 79 9.01 5.95 0.23
CA VAL A 79 8.13 5.33 -0.76
C VAL A 79 6.71 5.20 -0.21
N ASN A 80 6.56 4.75 1.03
CA ASN A 80 5.25 4.63 1.67
C ASN A 80 4.62 6.00 1.98
N GLY A 81 5.42 7.02 2.33
CA GLY A 81 4.94 8.39 2.52
C GLY A 81 4.36 8.99 1.23
N ILE A 82 4.93 8.69 0.07
CA ILE A 82 4.35 9.06 -1.22
C ILE A 82 3.09 8.24 -1.50
N ALA A 83 3.12 6.95 -1.19
CA ALA A 83 1.99 6.06 -1.42
C ALA A 83 0.75 6.44 -0.60
N ILE A 84 0.86 6.81 0.68
CA ILE A 84 -0.31 7.25 1.46
C ILE A 84 -0.99 8.47 0.84
N ILE A 85 -0.21 9.41 0.30
CA ILE A 85 -0.73 10.59 -0.40
C ILE A 85 -1.52 10.15 -1.63
N GLN A 86 -0.96 9.25 -2.45
CA GLN A 86 -1.65 8.69 -3.62
C GLN A 86 -2.95 7.98 -3.24
N VAL A 87 -2.90 7.07 -2.25
CA VAL A 87 -4.09 6.33 -1.78
C VAL A 87 -5.16 7.30 -1.33
N TRP A 88 -4.82 8.29 -0.52
CA TRP A 88 -5.77 9.24 0.01
C TRP A 88 -6.41 10.09 -1.09
N PHE A 89 -5.60 10.70 -1.96
CA PHE A 89 -6.10 11.54 -3.05
C PHE A 89 -7.01 10.76 -4.00
N ILE A 90 -6.63 9.54 -4.37
CA ILE A 90 -7.42 8.71 -5.28
C ILE A 90 -8.70 8.24 -4.60
N SER A 91 -8.61 7.73 -3.36
CA SER A 91 -9.79 7.22 -2.64
C SER A 91 -10.82 8.33 -2.42
N VAL A 92 -10.39 9.45 -1.84
CA VAL A 92 -11.27 10.58 -1.53
C VAL A 92 -11.74 11.29 -2.80
N GLY A 93 -10.84 11.48 -3.76
CA GLY A 93 -11.16 12.05 -5.07
C GLY A 93 -12.25 11.26 -5.80
N LEU A 94 -12.15 9.93 -5.79
CA LEU A 94 -13.16 9.07 -6.39
C LEU A 94 -14.47 9.11 -5.60
N ALA A 95 -14.44 8.82 -4.29
CA ALA A 95 -15.65 8.68 -3.47
C ALA A 95 -16.46 9.97 -3.38
N GLU A 96 -15.79 11.12 -3.22
CA GLU A 96 -16.46 12.36 -2.85
C GLU A 96 -16.61 13.36 -4.01
N TYR A 97 -15.88 13.17 -5.12
CA TYR A 97 -15.92 14.11 -6.25
C TYR A 97 -16.27 13.46 -7.60
N PHE A 98 -15.78 12.25 -7.89
CA PHE A 98 -16.02 11.60 -9.18
C PHE A 98 -17.27 10.73 -9.19
N PHE A 99 -17.39 9.78 -8.26
CA PHE A 99 -18.54 8.88 -8.14
C PHE A 99 -19.88 9.59 -8.00
N PRO A 100 -20.01 10.70 -7.23
CA PRO A 100 -21.26 11.45 -7.17
C PRO A 100 -21.67 12.06 -8.51
N LYS A 101 -20.72 12.41 -9.38
CA LYS A 101 -21.02 13.01 -10.71
C LYS A 101 -21.55 12.01 -11.73
N ILE A 102 -21.31 10.73 -11.49
CA ILE A 102 -21.76 9.63 -12.36
C ILE A 102 -22.83 8.78 -11.66
N GLU A 103 -23.37 9.25 -10.53
CA GLU A 103 -24.40 8.57 -9.75
C GLU A 103 -24.00 7.12 -9.39
N PHE A 104 -22.73 6.92 -9.06
CA PHE A 104 -22.21 5.60 -8.69
C PHE A 104 -22.51 5.28 -7.22
N GLU A 105 -23.43 4.35 -6.97
CA GLU A 105 -23.94 4.03 -5.62
C GLU A 105 -23.44 2.70 -5.04
N PHE A 106 -22.81 1.85 -5.85
CA PHE A 106 -22.38 0.51 -5.40
C PHE A 106 -21.11 0.59 -4.56
N TYR A 107 -21.22 0.57 -3.23
CA TYR A 107 -20.09 0.60 -2.29
C TYR A 107 -18.99 1.64 -2.66
N PRO A 108 -19.35 2.93 -2.77
CA PRO A 108 -18.46 3.96 -3.33
C PRO A 108 -17.17 4.12 -2.53
N ASN A 109 -17.24 4.01 -1.21
CA ASN A 109 -16.08 4.10 -0.31
C ASN A 109 -15.15 2.89 -0.47
N GLU A 110 -15.71 1.69 -0.61
CA GLU A 110 -14.95 0.46 -0.77
C GLU A 110 -14.23 0.43 -2.11
N ILE A 111 -14.94 0.75 -3.18
CA ILE A 111 -14.38 0.67 -4.53
C ILE A 111 -13.35 1.77 -4.75
N SER A 112 -13.63 2.99 -4.31
CA SER A 112 -12.65 4.08 -4.38
C SER A 112 -11.38 3.75 -3.60
N HIS A 113 -11.51 3.20 -2.38
CA HIS A 113 -10.36 2.82 -1.59
C HIS A 113 -9.60 1.65 -2.19
N PHE A 114 -10.29 0.64 -2.73
CA PHE A 114 -9.68 -0.48 -3.45
C PHE A 114 -8.85 0.00 -4.65
N ILE A 115 -9.38 0.93 -5.44
CA ILE A 115 -8.64 1.57 -6.53
C ILE A 115 -7.44 2.34 -5.97
N GLY A 116 -7.65 3.13 -4.91
CA GLY A 116 -6.60 3.89 -4.24
C GLY A 116 -5.41 3.03 -3.78
N ILE A 117 -5.65 1.93 -3.06
CA ILE A 117 -4.59 1.02 -2.56
C ILE A 117 -3.93 0.22 -3.67
N SER A 118 -4.59 0.03 -4.82
CA SER A 118 -4.04 -0.71 -5.95
C SER A 118 -2.95 0.10 -6.68
N VAL A 119 -3.04 1.43 -6.68
CA VAL A 119 -2.05 2.27 -7.39
C VAL A 119 -0.64 2.14 -6.82
N PRO A 120 -0.41 2.22 -5.50
CA PRO A 120 0.89 1.97 -4.90
C PRO A 120 1.49 0.60 -5.17
N VAL A 121 0.68 -0.43 -5.43
CA VAL A 121 1.22 -1.77 -5.75
C VAL A 121 2.10 -1.71 -6.99
N PHE A 122 1.67 -0.95 -8.00
CA PHE A 122 2.44 -0.75 -9.23
C PHE A 122 3.54 0.29 -9.03
N THR A 123 3.25 1.44 -8.41
CA THR A 123 4.25 2.52 -8.28
C THR A 123 5.38 2.14 -7.32
N SER A 124 5.09 1.48 -6.21
CA SER A 124 6.10 0.96 -5.26
C SER A 124 6.91 -0.18 -5.85
N TYR A 125 6.32 -1.04 -6.70
CA TYR A 125 7.11 -2.06 -7.40
C TYR A 125 8.17 -1.42 -8.31
N PHE A 126 7.79 -0.43 -9.11
CA PHE A 126 8.77 0.30 -9.93
C PHE A 126 9.78 1.06 -9.06
N GLY A 127 9.34 1.68 -7.96
CA GLY A 127 10.23 2.30 -6.97
C GLY A 127 11.29 1.35 -6.44
N HIS A 128 10.91 0.20 -5.90
CA HIS A 128 11.87 -0.77 -5.38
C HIS A 128 12.72 -1.42 -6.48
N LYS A 129 12.16 -1.64 -7.68
CA LYS A 129 12.93 -2.14 -8.84
C LYS A 129 14.04 -1.20 -9.28
N TYR A 130 13.81 0.11 -9.25
CA TYR A 130 14.82 1.09 -9.70
C TYR A 130 15.74 1.60 -8.59
N PHE A 131 15.30 1.56 -7.32
CA PHE A 131 16.04 2.15 -6.19
C PHE A 131 16.51 1.16 -5.11
N SER A 132 15.80 0.04 -4.88
CA SER A 132 16.11 -0.89 -3.76
C SER A 132 16.79 -2.19 -4.20
N PHE A 133 16.48 -2.69 -5.40
CA PHE A 133 17.06 -3.93 -5.95
C PHE A 133 18.29 -3.69 -6.84
N LYS A 134 18.96 -2.53 -6.68
CA LYS A 134 20.31 -2.26 -7.18
C LYS A 134 21.31 -2.16 -6.02
#